data_AF-A0A930NYV7-F1
#
_entry.id   AF-A0A930NYV7-F1
#
_cell.length_a   1.000
_cell.length_b   1.000
_cell.length_c   1.000
_cell.angle_alpha   90.00
_cell.angle_beta   90.00
_cell.angle_gamma   90.00
#
_symmetry.space_group_name_H-M   'P 1'
#
loop_
_entity.id
_entity.type
_entity.pdbx_description
1 polymer ?
#
loop_
_entity_poly.entity_id
_entity_poly.type
_entity_poly.pdbx_seq_one_letter_code
_entity_poly.pdbx_strand_id
1 'polypeptide(L)'
;MFKEEYLLELLSGKLTSRGYASILSTIASMVRKYQWKRNIIVSDHSDNDWQSDDIKELSHQFFEWVIFKNKIKYLSKVPFKYLSYYFTQMFISFVSTRIKEEQQKEGLSYQKCQELVQEICQEDYEEESHEYRTYVKSSMSDGNNWIDNLDDIVKYLAHYPINEDTKHFKPIVKLAIGDVLLSADGYVSVLSLTKAVFELLDQSVFKTNEPENQVVDNQLNDEQTKAIKTIIEDVSQVDARIVLEYIFQNTGSMSLSSIADKYNLPKSSVHRKIEDFKKKIFSTYVPKNEEEGISFLQNIALSLDKISESGVLPL
;
A
#
# COMPACT_ATOMS: atom_id res chain seq x y z
N MET A 1 -16.18 -27.16 -17.00
CA MET A 1 -16.87 -25.86 -17.22
C MET A 1 -18.26 -25.97 -16.62
N PHE A 2 -18.87 -24.84 -16.26
CA PHE A 2 -20.20 -24.84 -15.62
C PHE A 2 -21.26 -25.36 -16.59
N LYS A 3 -22.22 -26.15 -16.09
CA LYS A 3 -23.33 -26.64 -16.91
C LYS A 3 -24.41 -25.57 -17.01
N GLU A 4 -24.84 -25.27 -18.23
CA GLU A 4 -25.79 -24.19 -18.52
C GLU A 4 -27.14 -24.39 -17.81
N GLU A 5 -27.60 -25.63 -17.70
CA GLU A 5 -28.83 -26.00 -16.99
C GLU A 5 -28.83 -25.51 -15.52
N TYR A 6 -27.72 -25.72 -14.80
CA TYR A 6 -27.61 -25.33 -13.40
C TYR A 6 -27.29 -23.85 -13.22
N LEU A 7 -26.70 -23.20 -14.23
CA LEU A 7 -26.59 -21.74 -14.25
C LEU A 7 -27.96 -21.08 -14.40
N LEU A 8 -28.86 -21.64 -15.22
CA LEU A 8 -30.24 -21.15 -15.32
C LEU A 8 -31.01 -21.35 -14.01
N GLU A 9 -30.83 -22.49 -13.33
CA GLU A 9 -31.40 -22.71 -11.99
C GLU A 9 -30.93 -21.63 -11.00
N LEU A 10 -29.62 -21.35 -10.96
CA LEU A 10 -29.02 -20.29 -10.14
C LEU A 10 -29.63 -18.92 -10.46
N LEU A 11 -29.70 -18.55 -11.74
CA LEU A 11 -30.26 -17.27 -12.20
C LEU A 11 -31.75 -17.13 -11.89
N SER A 12 -32.48 -18.25 -11.86
CA SER A 12 -33.91 -18.27 -11.51
C SER A 12 -34.19 -18.19 -10.01
N GLY A 13 -33.15 -18.21 -9.17
CA GLY A 13 -33.27 -18.26 -7.71
C GLY A 13 -33.76 -19.61 -7.17
N LYS A 14 -33.80 -20.67 -8.00
CA LYS A 14 -34.27 -22.01 -7.64
C LYS A 14 -33.17 -23.05 -7.82
N LEU A 15 -32.01 -22.80 -7.23
CA LEU A 15 -30.87 -23.71 -7.32
C LEU A 15 -31.17 -25.02 -6.60
N THR A 16 -31.13 -26.15 -7.32
CA THR A 16 -31.31 -27.47 -6.72
C THR A 16 -30.03 -27.92 -5.99
N SER A 17 -30.14 -28.84 -5.03
CA SER A 17 -28.97 -29.44 -4.37
C SER A 17 -28.01 -30.10 -5.36
N ARG A 18 -28.56 -30.69 -6.43
CA ARG A 18 -27.79 -31.27 -7.55
C ARG A 18 -27.05 -30.19 -8.34
N GLY A 19 -27.73 -29.08 -8.65
CA GLY A 19 -27.13 -27.94 -9.32
C GLY A 19 -25.99 -27.33 -8.50
N TYR A 20 -26.21 -27.10 -7.21
CA TYR A 20 -25.20 -26.61 -6.28
C TYR A 20 -23.98 -27.55 -6.22
N ALA A 21 -24.18 -28.87 -6.05
CA ALA A 21 -23.10 -29.85 -6.05
C ALA A 21 -22.31 -29.86 -7.37
N SER A 22 -22.98 -29.66 -8.50
CA SER A 22 -22.32 -29.56 -9.81
C SER A 22 -21.46 -28.30 -9.94
N ILE A 23 -21.92 -27.17 -9.38
CA ILE A 23 -21.15 -25.93 -9.35
C ILE A 23 -19.90 -26.12 -8.48
N LEU A 24 -20.05 -26.64 -7.26
CA LEU A 24 -18.93 -26.94 -6.36
C LEU A 24 -17.90 -27.85 -7.02
N SER A 25 -18.37 -28.93 -7.67
CA SER A 25 -17.49 -29.87 -8.37
C SER A 25 -16.72 -29.20 -9.50
N THR A 26 -17.35 -28.26 -10.21
CA THR A 26 -16.70 -27.49 -11.27
C THR A 26 -15.63 -26.57 -10.71
N ILE A 27 -15.93 -25.87 -9.61
CA ILE A 27 -14.98 -25.00 -8.91
C ILE A 27 -13.79 -25.82 -8.39
N ALA A 28 -14.03 -26.95 -7.73
CA ALA A 28 -12.97 -27.86 -7.27
C ALA A 28 -12.08 -28.34 -8.42
N SER A 29 -12.67 -28.70 -9.56
CA SER A 29 -11.92 -29.09 -10.76
C SER A 29 -11.05 -27.94 -11.28
N MET A 30 -11.55 -26.70 -11.27
CA MET A 30 -10.79 -25.53 -11.71
C MET A 30 -9.65 -25.21 -10.75
N VAL A 31 -9.88 -25.22 -9.44
CA VAL A 31 -8.84 -25.06 -8.41
C VAL A 31 -7.69 -26.04 -8.64
N ARG A 32 -8.00 -27.34 -8.83
CA ARG A 32 -6.99 -28.38 -9.11
C ARG A 32 -6.29 -28.17 -10.45
N LYS A 33 -7.04 -27.78 -11.49
CA LYS A 33 -6.48 -27.55 -12.84
C LYS A 33 -5.48 -26.40 -12.86
N TYR A 34 -5.80 -25.30 -12.17
CA TYR A 34 -4.97 -24.09 -12.17
C TYR A 34 -3.98 -24.04 -11.00
N GLN A 35 -3.94 -25.07 -10.15
CA GLN A 35 -3.03 -25.17 -9.01
C GLN A 35 -3.08 -23.93 -8.10
N TRP A 36 -4.28 -23.35 -7.95
CA TRP A 36 -4.46 -22.17 -7.14
C TRP A 36 -4.18 -22.49 -5.67
N LYS A 37 -3.42 -21.64 -4.99
CA LYS A 37 -3.06 -21.84 -3.59
C LYS A 37 -4.14 -21.26 -2.68
N ARG A 38 -4.50 -22.02 -1.64
CA ARG A 38 -5.59 -21.67 -0.72
C ARG A 38 -5.34 -20.38 0.04
N ASN A 39 -4.13 -20.22 0.58
CA ASN A 39 -3.67 -19.05 1.32
C ASN A 39 -3.78 -17.73 0.52
N ILE A 40 -3.81 -17.78 -0.81
CA ILE A 40 -3.94 -16.62 -1.70
C ILE A 40 -5.42 -16.26 -1.98
N ILE A 41 -6.37 -17.14 -1.63
CA ILE A 41 -7.76 -16.97 -2.07
C ILE A 41 -8.74 -16.94 -0.90
N VAL A 42 -8.51 -17.73 0.15
CA VAL A 42 -9.31 -17.76 1.37
C VAL A 42 -8.35 -17.47 2.53
N SER A 43 -8.18 -16.19 2.85
CA SER A 43 -7.29 -15.70 3.90
C SER A 43 -7.69 -16.24 5.28
N ASP A 44 -6.69 -16.57 6.12
CA ASP A 44 -6.75 -17.03 7.53
C ASP A 44 -6.26 -18.47 7.81
N HIS A 45 -5.69 -19.16 6.83
CA HIS A 45 -5.15 -20.51 7.05
C HIS A 45 -3.71 -20.69 6.55
N SER A 46 -2.87 -21.31 7.40
CA SER A 46 -1.47 -21.64 7.11
C SER A 46 -1.31 -22.87 6.21
N ASP A 47 -2.39 -23.59 5.94
CA ASP A 47 -2.36 -24.85 5.22
C ASP A 47 -2.67 -24.64 3.73
N ASN A 48 -1.79 -25.14 2.87
CA ASN A 48 -1.82 -24.91 1.42
C ASN A 48 -2.82 -25.80 0.69
N ASP A 49 -3.32 -26.85 1.35
CA ASP A 49 -4.17 -27.86 0.75
C ASP A 49 -5.66 -27.49 0.82
N TRP A 50 -6.39 -27.81 -0.24
CA TRP A 50 -7.82 -27.53 -0.36
C TRP A 50 -8.66 -28.67 0.23
N GLN A 51 -9.48 -28.35 1.23
CA GLN A 51 -10.51 -29.24 1.76
C GLN A 51 -11.88 -28.98 1.10
N SER A 52 -12.81 -29.91 1.32
CA SER A 52 -14.16 -29.80 0.73
C SER A 52 -14.94 -28.57 1.24
N ASP A 53 -14.71 -28.16 2.49
CA ASP A 53 -15.34 -26.98 3.06
C ASP A 53 -14.73 -25.68 2.52
N ASP A 54 -13.43 -25.65 2.23
CA ASP A 54 -12.76 -24.51 1.58
C ASP A 54 -13.32 -24.24 0.19
N ILE A 55 -13.67 -25.30 -0.55
CA ILE A 55 -14.31 -25.17 -1.87
C ILE A 55 -15.71 -24.56 -1.74
N LYS A 56 -16.46 -24.90 -0.68
CA LYS A 56 -17.77 -24.28 -0.43
C LYS A 56 -17.61 -22.80 -0.10
N GLU A 57 -16.66 -22.48 0.77
CA GLU A 57 -16.35 -21.11 1.16
C GLU A 57 -15.95 -20.26 -0.06
N LEU A 58 -15.01 -20.74 -0.87
CA LEU A 58 -14.62 -20.10 -2.13
C LEU A 58 -15.83 -19.84 -3.05
N SER A 59 -16.74 -20.82 -3.13
CA SER A 59 -17.92 -20.72 -3.97
C SER A 59 -18.90 -19.67 -3.44
N HIS A 60 -19.07 -19.57 -2.13
CA HIS A 60 -19.91 -18.55 -1.49
C HIS A 60 -19.33 -17.15 -1.68
N GLN A 61 -18.03 -16.96 -1.43
CA GLN A 61 -17.37 -15.68 -1.67
C GLN A 61 -17.44 -15.24 -3.14
N PHE A 62 -17.33 -16.18 -4.07
CA PHE A 62 -17.55 -15.90 -5.49
C PHE A 62 -18.98 -15.41 -5.75
N PHE A 63 -20.00 -16.07 -5.19
CA PHE A 63 -21.38 -15.64 -5.35
C PHE A 63 -21.66 -14.27 -4.74
N GLU A 64 -21.15 -14.01 -3.54
CA GLU A 64 -21.24 -12.69 -2.90
C GLU A 64 -20.60 -11.61 -3.77
N TRP A 65 -19.40 -11.86 -4.30
CA TRP A 65 -18.72 -10.93 -5.20
C TRP A 65 -19.50 -10.67 -6.48
N VAL A 66 -20.08 -11.72 -7.08
CA VAL A 66 -20.92 -11.62 -8.28
C VAL A 66 -22.18 -10.77 -8.02
N ILE A 67 -22.80 -10.92 -6.85
CA ILE A 67 -23.97 -10.14 -6.42
C ILE A 67 -23.56 -8.69 -6.14
N PHE A 68 -22.51 -8.47 -5.34
CA PHE A 68 -22.02 -7.15 -4.95
C PHE A 68 -21.61 -6.30 -6.16
N LYS A 69 -20.87 -6.90 -7.12
CA LYS A 69 -20.47 -6.23 -8.37
C LYS A 69 -21.60 -6.17 -9.43
N ASN A 70 -22.81 -6.62 -9.08
CA ASN A 70 -23.99 -6.63 -9.94
C ASN A 70 -23.77 -7.30 -11.32
N LYS A 71 -22.91 -8.33 -11.37
CA LYS A 71 -22.50 -9.00 -12.61
C LYS A 71 -23.63 -9.87 -13.21
N ILE A 72 -24.58 -10.28 -12.37
CA ILE A 72 -25.74 -11.09 -12.76
C ILE A 72 -26.71 -10.32 -13.66
N LYS A 73 -26.83 -8.99 -13.51
CA LYS A 73 -27.79 -8.17 -14.25
C LYS A 73 -27.62 -8.25 -15.78
N TYR A 74 -26.40 -8.51 -16.24
CA TYR A 74 -26.08 -8.62 -17.67
C TYR A 74 -26.10 -10.07 -18.18
N LEU A 75 -26.19 -11.08 -17.31
CA LEU A 75 -26.18 -12.49 -17.72
C LEU A 75 -27.42 -12.87 -18.54
N SER A 76 -28.56 -12.25 -18.26
CA SER A 76 -29.80 -12.46 -19.03
C SER A 76 -29.70 -12.02 -20.49
N LYS A 77 -28.71 -11.17 -20.82
CA LYS A 77 -28.42 -10.72 -22.19
C LYS A 77 -27.41 -11.59 -22.92
N VAL A 78 -26.76 -12.53 -22.22
CA VAL A 78 -25.76 -13.43 -22.81
C VAL A 78 -26.49 -14.56 -23.53
N PRO A 79 -26.17 -14.84 -24.81
CA PRO A 79 -26.78 -15.96 -25.51
C PRO A 79 -26.46 -17.28 -24.80
N PHE A 80 -27.44 -18.19 -24.73
CA PHE A 80 -27.35 -19.45 -23.98
C PHE A 80 -26.05 -20.23 -24.25
N LYS A 81 -25.61 -20.29 -25.52
CA LYS A 81 -24.37 -20.97 -25.95
C LYS A 81 -23.08 -20.41 -25.33
N TYR A 82 -23.09 -19.17 -24.85
CA TYR A 82 -21.94 -18.50 -24.23
C TYR A 82 -22.06 -18.37 -22.72
N LEU A 83 -23.17 -18.82 -22.13
CA LEU A 83 -23.46 -18.65 -20.71
C LEU A 83 -22.41 -19.35 -19.83
N SER A 84 -22.09 -20.60 -20.16
CA SER A 84 -21.06 -21.37 -19.46
C SER A 84 -19.68 -20.70 -19.54
N TYR A 85 -19.31 -20.25 -20.74
CA TYR A 85 -18.04 -19.56 -20.96
C TYR A 85 -17.96 -18.26 -20.15
N TYR A 86 -18.99 -17.42 -20.24
CA TYR A 86 -19.02 -16.14 -19.53
C TYR A 86 -18.97 -16.33 -18.01
N PHE A 87 -19.71 -17.31 -17.48
CA PHE A 87 -19.69 -17.64 -16.06
C PHE A 87 -18.33 -18.17 -15.60
N THR A 88 -17.67 -18.99 -16.44
CA THR A 88 -16.30 -19.44 -16.21
C THR A 88 -15.32 -18.26 -16.17
N GLN A 89 -15.44 -17.30 -17.10
CA GLN A 89 -14.60 -16.10 -17.12
C GLN A 89 -14.84 -15.20 -15.90
N MET A 90 -16.07 -15.06 -15.43
CA MET A 90 -16.35 -14.33 -14.19
C MET A 90 -15.66 -14.96 -12.99
N PHE A 91 -15.68 -16.29 -12.88
CA PHE A 91 -14.99 -16.99 -11.79
C PHE A 91 -13.46 -16.83 -11.88
N ILE A 92 -12.88 -16.93 -13.08
CA ILE A 92 -11.45 -16.65 -13.29
C ILE A 92 -11.11 -15.20 -12.92
N SER A 93 -11.95 -14.24 -13.30
CA SER A 93 -11.78 -12.83 -12.94
C SER A 93 -11.86 -12.61 -11.44
N PHE A 94 -12.78 -13.27 -10.75
CA PHE A 94 -12.89 -13.21 -9.29
C PHE A 94 -11.60 -13.72 -8.63
N VAL A 95 -11.13 -14.91 -9.01
CA VAL A 95 -9.89 -15.48 -8.47
C VAL A 95 -8.68 -14.60 -8.80
N SER A 96 -8.59 -14.07 -10.02
CA SER A 96 -7.53 -13.12 -10.36
C SER A 96 -7.60 -11.85 -9.54
N THR A 97 -8.79 -11.37 -9.18
CA THR A 97 -8.95 -10.18 -8.33
C THR A 97 -8.51 -10.50 -6.91
N ARG A 98 -8.90 -11.65 -6.36
CA ARG A 98 -8.45 -12.11 -5.03
C ARG A 98 -6.93 -12.32 -4.96
N ILE A 99 -6.34 -12.95 -5.98
CA ILE A 99 -4.88 -13.10 -6.09
C ILE A 99 -4.22 -11.73 -6.13
N LYS A 100 -4.76 -10.79 -6.91
CA LYS A 100 -4.25 -9.42 -6.95
C LYS A 100 -4.39 -8.74 -5.60
N GLU A 101 -5.54 -8.82 -4.94
CA GLU A 101 -5.78 -8.23 -3.62
C GLU A 101 -4.81 -8.79 -2.58
N GLU A 102 -4.56 -10.11 -2.54
CA GLU A 102 -3.54 -10.69 -1.66
C GLU A 102 -2.11 -10.33 -2.06
N GLN A 103 -1.81 -10.20 -3.36
CA GLN A 103 -0.51 -9.70 -3.84
C GLN A 103 -0.34 -8.19 -3.63
N GLN A 104 -1.45 -7.45 -3.49
CA GLN A 104 -1.53 -6.01 -3.28
C GLN A 104 -1.82 -5.66 -1.82
N LYS A 105 -1.95 -6.64 -0.92
CA LYS A 105 -1.76 -6.46 0.52
C LYS A 105 -0.27 -6.20 0.75
N GLU A 106 0.13 -4.98 0.39
CA GLU A 106 1.36 -4.25 0.73
C GLU A 106 2.57 -5.09 1.15
N GLY A 107 3.49 -5.25 0.19
CA GLY A 107 4.83 -5.73 0.45
C GLY A 107 5.06 -7.20 0.15
N LEU A 108 6.26 -7.66 0.48
CA LEU A 108 6.71 -9.03 0.31
C LEU A 108 6.16 -9.87 1.47
N SER A 109 5.40 -10.95 1.21
CA SER A 109 4.92 -11.81 2.31
C SER A 109 6.07 -12.40 3.12
N TYR A 110 5.87 -12.60 4.43
CA TYR A 110 6.93 -13.11 5.32
C TYR A 110 7.49 -14.45 4.83
N GLN A 111 6.63 -15.35 4.37
CA GLN A 111 7.05 -16.65 3.83
C GLN A 111 7.90 -16.49 2.57
N LYS A 112 7.54 -15.58 1.67
CA LYS A 112 8.33 -15.32 0.47
C LYS A 112 9.65 -14.61 0.79
N CYS A 113 9.65 -13.74 1.79
CA CYS A 113 10.86 -13.12 2.34
C CYS A 113 11.80 -14.19 2.90
N GLN A 114 11.29 -15.12 3.71
CA GLN A 114 12.07 -16.22 4.27
C GLN A 114 12.70 -17.10 3.18
N GLU A 115 11.94 -17.49 2.16
CA GLU A 115 12.47 -18.26 1.02
C GLU A 115 13.61 -17.51 0.31
N LEU A 116 13.43 -16.22 0.03
CA LEU A 116 14.43 -15.41 -0.68
C LEU A 116 15.68 -15.17 0.17
N VAL A 117 15.52 -14.94 1.47
CA VAL A 117 16.65 -14.78 2.39
C VAL A 117 17.46 -16.07 2.46
N GLN A 118 16.82 -17.23 2.59
CA GLN A 118 17.51 -18.52 2.58
C GLN A 118 18.24 -18.78 1.25
N GLU A 119 17.58 -18.52 0.12
CA GLU A 119 18.19 -18.66 -1.21
C GLU A 119 19.42 -17.77 -1.38
N ILE A 120 19.34 -16.49 -0.97
CA ILE A 120 20.45 -15.53 -1.06
C ILE A 120 21.58 -15.91 -0.09
N CYS A 121 21.25 -16.32 1.14
CA CYS A 121 22.25 -16.79 2.11
C CYS A 121 23.07 -17.97 1.56
N GLN A 122 22.41 -18.93 0.90
CA GLN A 122 23.09 -20.09 0.30
C GLN A 122 23.92 -19.74 -0.94
N GLU A 123 23.48 -18.75 -1.73
CA GLU A 123 24.16 -18.36 -2.97
C GLU A 123 25.35 -17.41 -2.74
N ASP A 124 25.21 -16.45 -1.82
CA ASP A 124 26.11 -15.29 -1.71
C ASP A 124 26.95 -15.26 -0.42
N TYR A 125 26.65 -16.10 0.59
CA TYR A 125 27.30 -16.05 1.90
C TYR A 125 27.77 -17.43 2.38
N GLU A 126 28.77 -17.47 3.26
CA GLU A 126 29.21 -18.69 3.92
C GLU A 126 28.34 -18.96 5.16
N GLU A 127 27.63 -20.09 5.16
CA GLU A 127 26.79 -20.50 6.29
C GLU A 127 27.62 -21.25 7.34
N GLU A 128 27.58 -20.77 8.59
CA GLU A 128 28.11 -21.49 9.74
C GLU A 128 26.96 -22.01 10.62
N SER A 129 27.06 -23.28 11.01
CA SER A 129 26.12 -23.90 11.94
C SER A 129 26.65 -23.81 13.36
N HIS A 130 25.95 -23.08 14.23
CA HIS A 130 26.27 -22.97 15.66
C HIS A 130 25.01 -23.25 16.49
N GLU A 131 25.12 -24.09 17.51
CA GLU A 131 24.00 -24.44 18.41
C GLU A 131 22.66 -24.77 17.70
N TYR A 132 22.71 -25.58 16.64
CA TYR A 132 21.55 -25.99 15.83
C TYR A 132 20.86 -24.85 15.05
N ARG A 133 21.52 -23.70 14.89
CA ARG A 133 21.06 -22.59 14.05
C ARG A 133 22.08 -22.27 12.97
N THR A 134 21.58 -21.75 11.86
CA THR A 134 22.40 -21.26 10.74
C THR A 134 22.67 -19.79 10.92
N TYR A 135 23.93 -19.41 10.80
CA TYR A 135 24.41 -18.03 10.84
C TYR A 135 25.14 -17.68 9.55
N VAL A 136 25.08 -16.40 9.20
CA VAL A 136 25.78 -15.82 8.05
C VAL A 136 26.51 -14.56 8.48
N LYS A 137 27.64 -14.27 7.84
CA LYS A 137 28.48 -13.11 8.13
C LYS A 137 28.81 -12.38 6.83
N SER A 138 28.93 -11.06 6.91
CA SER A 138 29.44 -10.25 5.79
C SER A 138 30.91 -10.55 5.55
N SER A 139 31.31 -10.66 4.28
CA SER A 139 32.72 -10.78 3.89
C SER A 139 33.58 -9.59 4.30
N MET A 140 32.95 -8.46 4.64
CA MET A 140 33.58 -7.23 5.11
C MET A 140 33.54 -7.04 6.63
N SER A 141 32.99 -8.01 7.39
CA SER A 141 32.93 -7.93 8.85
C SER A 141 34.13 -8.61 9.50
N ASP A 142 34.71 -7.96 10.52
CA ASP A 142 35.82 -8.51 11.30
C ASP A 142 35.34 -9.11 12.63
N GLY A 143 34.11 -8.82 13.06
CA GLY A 143 33.53 -9.35 14.30
C GLY A 143 33.29 -10.85 14.30
N ASN A 144 33.60 -11.53 15.41
CA ASN A 144 33.35 -12.97 15.63
C ASN A 144 32.22 -13.24 16.63
N ASN A 145 31.36 -12.25 16.83
CA ASN A 145 30.25 -12.35 17.77
C ASN A 145 29.05 -13.02 17.09
N TRP A 146 28.28 -13.79 17.87
CA TRP A 146 27.03 -14.42 17.44
C TRP A 146 25.85 -13.54 17.82
N ILE A 147 25.05 -13.15 16.83
CA ILE A 147 24.01 -12.13 16.95
C ILE A 147 22.66 -12.75 16.63
N ASP A 148 21.82 -12.84 17.66
CA ASP A 148 20.43 -13.31 17.57
C ASP A 148 19.40 -12.18 17.63
N ASN A 149 19.79 -10.96 18.00
CA ASN A 149 18.89 -9.81 18.04
C ASN A 149 19.47 -8.65 17.22
N LEU A 150 18.65 -8.14 16.28
CA LEU A 150 18.99 -7.04 15.37
C LEU A 150 18.11 -5.80 15.57
N ASP A 151 17.21 -5.80 16.57
CA ASP A 151 16.21 -4.73 16.75
C ASP A 151 16.88 -3.34 16.90
N ASP A 152 18.06 -3.25 17.51
CA ASP A 152 18.79 -1.98 17.66
C ASP A 152 19.51 -1.52 16.38
N ILE A 153 19.79 -2.45 15.45
CA ILE A 153 20.42 -2.15 14.16
C ILE A 153 19.34 -1.73 13.15
N VAL A 154 18.23 -2.46 13.12
CA VAL A 154 17.10 -2.24 12.19
C VAL A 154 16.50 -0.84 12.36
N LYS A 155 16.43 -0.32 13.60
CA LYS A 155 15.92 1.05 13.89
C LYS A 155 16.62 2.16 13.12
N TYR A 156 17.90 2.00 12.79
CA TYR A 156 18.69 3.04 12.12
C TYR A 156 18.85 2.78 10.62
N LEU A 157 18.34 1.67 10.12
CA LEU A 157 18.40 1.33 8.70
C LEU A 157 17.22 1.93 7.94
N ALA A 158 17.50 2.37 6.70
CA ALA A 158 16.48 2.89 5.82
C ALA A 158 15.55 1.75 5.37
N HIS A 159 14.24 2.01 5.40
CA HIS A 159 13.27 1.08 4.85
C HIS A 159 13.32 1.11 3.32
N TYR A 160 12.94 0.02 2.69
CA TYR A 160 12.99 -0.17 1.25
C TYR A 160 11.60 -0.06 0.63
N PRO A 161 11.33 0.96 -0.21
CA PRO A 161 10.03 1.11 -0.85
C PRO A 161 9.85 0.04 -1.95
N ILE A 162 8.71 -0.64 -1.92
CA ILE A 162 8.29 -1.62 -2.91
C ILE A 162 7.14 -1.01 -3.72
N ASN A 163 7.46 -0.56 -4.93
CA ASN A 163 6.44 -0.06 -5.86
C ASN A 163 5.63 -1.21 -6.49
N GLU A 164 4.40 -0.93 -6.93
CA GLU A 164 3.52 -1.90 -7.63
C GLU A 164 4.13 -2.48 -8.91
N ASP A 165 5.04 -1.74 -9.55
CA ASP A 165 5.76 -2.16 -10.76
C ASP A 165 6.94 -3.13 -10.48
N THR A 166 7.23 -3.42 -9.21
CA THR A 166 8.34 -4.29 -8.80
C THR A 166 8.06 -5.75 -9.16
N LYS A 167 8.61 -6.23 -10.28
CA LYS A 167 8.43 -7.61 -10.74
C LYS A 167 9.33 -8.64 -10.02
N HIS A 168 10.46 -8.21 -9.47
CA HIS A 168 11.45 -9.08 -8.85
C HIS A 168 11.89 -8.54 -7.49
N PHE A 169 11.61 -9.28 -6.43
CA PHE A 169 11.96 -8.91 -5.05
C PHE A 169 13.39 -9.31 -4.65
N LYS A 170 13.98 -10.32 -5.30
CA LYS A 170 15.32 -10.84 -4.99
C LYS A 170 16.41 -9.75 -4.93
N PRO A 171 16.50 -8.78 -5.86
CA PRO A 171 17.50 -7.71 -5.78
C PRO A 171 17.33 -6.80 -4.57
N ILE A 172 16.09 -6.47 -4.19
CA ILE A 172 15.80 -5.60 -3.04
C ILE A 172 16.11 -6.32 -1.74
N VAL A 173 15.72 -7.59 -1.63
CA VAL A 173 16.06 -8.44 -0.49
C VAL A 173 17.58 -8.59 -0.34
N LYS A 174 18.32 -8.73 -1.44
CA LYS A 174 19.79 -8.82 -1.43
C LYS A 174 20.46 -7.56 -0.89
N LEU A 175 19.95 -6.37 -1.25
CA LEU A 175 20.42 -5.10 -0.71
C LEU A 175 20.15 -5.00 0.80
N ALA A 176 18.92 -5.30 1.22
CA ALA A 176 18.53 -5.27 2.64
C ALA A 176 19.38 -6.23 3.50
N ILE A 177 19.67 -7.44 3.01
CA ILE A 177 20.57 -8.37 3.70
C ILE A 177 21.97 -7.78 3.85
N GLY A 178 22.51 -7.20 2.78
CA GLY A 178 23.84 -6.59 2.78
C GLY A 178 23.97 -5.48 3.83
N ASP A 179 22.99 -4.58 3.91
CA ASP A 179 22.98 -3.48 4.86
C ASP A 179 22.88 -3.95 6.32
N VAL A 180 22.04 -4.96 6.57
CA VAL A 180 21.89 -5.55 7.90
C VAL A 180 23.19 -6.22 8.34
N LEU A 181 23.82 -7.02 7.47
CA LEU A 181 25.07 -7.73 7.80
C LEU A 181 26.27 -6.79 7.96
N LEU A 182 26.34 -5.71 7.16
CA LEU A 182 27.37 -4.67 7.31
C LEU A 182 27.22 -3.93 8.64
N SER A 183 25.99 -3.71 9.09
CA SER A 183 25.70 -2.96 10.31
C SER A 183 25.82 -3.80 11.59
N ALA A 184 25.63 -5.12 11.49
CA ALA A 184 25.70 -6.02 12.65
C ALA A 184 27.12 -6.34 13.11
N ASP A 185 28.11 -6.25 12.21
CA ASP A 185 29.52 -6.60 12.46
C ASP A 185 29.70 -7.93 13.25
N GLY A 186 29.14 -9.02 12.73
CA GLY A 186 29.25 -10.36 13.32
C GLY A 186 28.47 -11.43 12.55
N TYR A 187 28.41 -12.62 13.13
CA TYR A 187 27.61 -13.74 12.64
C TYR A 187 26.15 -13.55 13.04
N VAL A 188 25.26 -13.39 12.05
CA VAL A 188 23.85 -13.12 12.26
C VAL A 188 23.03 -14.36 11.96
N SER A 189 22.10 -14.73 12.86
CA SER A 189 21.24 -15.88 12.63
C SER A 189 20.29 -15.63 11.46
N VAL A 190 20.10 -16.64 10.59
CA VAL A 190 19.23 -16.50 9.39
C VAL A 190 17.78 -16.17 9.77
N LEU A 191 17.32 -16.66 10.92
CA LEU A 191 15.98 -16.36 11.44
C LEU A 191 15.85 -14.88 11.81
N SER A 192 16.82 -14.34 12.55
CA SER A 192 16.81 -12.93 12.96
C SER A 192 17.04 -12.01 11.77
N LEU A 193 17.88 -12.42 10.82
CA LEU A 193 18.06 -11.74 9.54
C LEU A 193 16.75 -11.68 8.75
N THR A 194 16.00 -12.78 8.69
CA THR A 194 14.70 -12.82 8.00
C THR A 194 13.71 -11.84 8.62
N LYS A 195 13.64 -11.79 9.95
CA LYS A 195 12.79 -10.84 10.67
C LYS A 195 13.19 -9.38 10.38
N ALA A 196 14.49 -9.08 10.46
CA ALA A 196 15.02 -7.74 10.19
C ALA A 196 14.78 -7.28 8.75
N VAL A 197 15.04 -8.15 7.77
CA VAL A 197 14.81 -7.83 6.35
C VAL A 197 13.33 -7.64 6.05
N PHE A 198 12.46 -8.44 6.66
CA PHE A 198 11.02 -8.27 6.51
C PHE A 198 10.54 -6.93 7.09
N GLU A 199 11.04 -6.52 8.25
CA GLU A 199 10.73 -5.23 8.87
C GLU A 199 11.18 -4.06 7.98
N LEU A 200 12.38 -4.13 7.40
CA LEU A 200 12.87 -3.12 6.46
C LEU A 200 12.07 -3.04 5.15
N LEU A 201 11.34 -4.10 4.80
CA LEU A 201 10.49 -4.17 3.62
C LEU A 201 9.02 -3.87 3.95
N ASP A 202 8.70 -3.50 5.19
CA ASP A 202 7.35 -3.12 5.56
C ASP A 202 6.94 -1.81 4.88
N GLN A 203 5.89 -1.89 4.07
CA GLN A 203 5.37 -0.75 3.31
C GLN A 203 4.43 0.12 4.16
N SER A 204 4.03 -0.34 5.35
CA SER A 204 3.23 0.45 6.28
C SER A 204 3.89 1.78 6.66
N VAL A 205 5.24 1.81 6.68
CA VAL A 205 6.06 3.00 6.97
C VAL A 205 5.97 4.05 5.85
N PHE A 206 5.71 3.61 4.62
CA PHE A 206 5.57 4.48 3.44
C PHE A 206 4.14 4.84 3.11
N LYS A 207 3.16 4.38 3.89
CA LYS A 207 1.83 4.96 3.89
C LYS A 207 1.94 6.39 4.37
N THR A 208 2.21 7.27 3.41
CA THR A 208 1.75 8.65 3.46
C THR A 208 0.30 8.57 3.86
N ASN A 209 -0.05 9.20 4.98
CA ASN A 209 -1.43 9.47 5.33
C ASN A 209 -2.13 9.93 4.04
N GLU A 210 -2.97 9.07 3.45
CA GLU A 210 -4.15 9.59 2.78
C GLU A 210 -4.77 10.56 3.79
N PRO A 211 -5.30 11.71 3.39
CA PRO A 211 -6.09 12.51 4.29
C PRO A 211 -7.34 11.68 4.60
N GLU A 212 -7.23 10.75 5.55
CA GLU A 212 -8.28 10.60 6.52
C GLU A 212 -8.60 12.04 6.92
N ASN A 213 -9.84 12.43 6.70
CA ASN A 213 -10.43 13.53 7.44
C ASN A 213 -10.40 13.13 8.93
N GLN A 214 -9.20 13.09 9.52
CA GLN A 214 -9.01 13.28 10.93
C GLN A 214 -9.43 14.73 11.11
N VAL A 215 -10.69 14.87 11.51
CA VAL A 215 -11.12 16.02 12.28
C VAL A 215 -10.25 15.98 13.53
N VAL A 216 -9.03 16.52 13.41
CA VAL A 216 -8.22 16.89 14.55
C VAL A 216 -9.08 17.92 15.25
N ASP A 217 -9.55 17.56 16.43
CA ASP A 217 -10.29 18.46 17.30
C ASP A 217 -9.30 19.57 17.71
N ASN A 218 -9.18 20.58 16.86
CA ASN A 218 -8.21 21.66 16.93
C ASN A 218 -8.58 22.57 18.10
N GLN A 219 -8.16 22.19 19.31
CA GLN A 219 -7.97 23.18 20.36
C GLN A 219 -6.72 24.01 20.03
N LEU A 220 -6.89 24.97 19.12
CA LEU A 220 -5.89 25.99 18.83
C LEU A 220 -5.65 26.82 20.09
N ASN A 221 -4.39 26.97 20.49
CA ASN A 221 -4.02 27.97 21.49
C ASN A 221 -4.19 29.39 20.91
N ASP A 222 -4.54 30.38 21.76
CA ASP A 222 -4.76 31.77 21.35
C ASP A 222 -3.55 32.39 20.62
N GLU A 223 -2.33 31.92 20.91
CA GLU A 223 -1.10 32.36 20.26
C GLU A 223 -1.02 31.89 18.79
N GLN A 224 -1.40 30.64 18.50
CA GLN A 224 -1.40 30.08 17.15
C GLN A 224 -2.44 30.78 16.27
N THR A 225 -3.63 31.05 16.82
CA THR A 225 -4.69 31.75 16.09
C THR A 225 -4.29 33.18 15.71
N LYS A 226 -3.56 33.89 16.58
CA LYS A 226 -3.02 35.23 16.27
C LYS A 226 -1.91 35.19 15.22
N ALA A 227 -1.02 34.20 15.32
CA ALA A 227 0.05 34.00 14.34
C ALA A 227 -0.52 33.69 12.95
N ILE A 228 -1.50 32.79 12.85
CA ILE A 228 -2.17 32.45 11.59
C ILE A 228 -2.85 33.69 10.98
N LYS A 229 -3.59 34.48 11.76
CA LYS A 229 -4.21 35.74 11.29
C LYS A 229 -3.17 36.70 10.71
N THR A 230 -2.05 36.90 11.41
CA THR A 230 -0.96 37.78 10.94
C THR A 230 -0.33 37.28 9.64
N ILE A 231 -0.21 35.96 9.46
CA ILE A 231 0.33 35.35 8.23
C ILE A 231 -0.62 35.59 7.06
N ILE A 232 -1.94 35.39 7.26
CA ILE A 232 -2.94 35.43 6.19
C ILE A 232 -3.49 36.83 5.85
N GLU A 233 -3.31 37.84 6.71
CA GLU A 233 -3.89 39.19 6.58
C GLU A 233 -3.56 39.90 5.24
N ASP A 234 -2.38 39.66 4.67
CA ASP A 234 -1.93 40.29 3.41
C ASP A 234 -1.91 39.34 2.20
N VAL A 235 -2.51 38.15 2.32
CA VAL A 235 -2.46 37.14 1.26
C VAL A 235 -3.64 37.34 0.31
N SER A 236 -3.34 37.68 -0.96
CA SER A 236 -4.38 37.76 -1.98
C SER A 236 -4.93 36.37 -2.33
N GLN A 237 -6.15 36.30 -2.88
CA GLN A 237 -6.77 35.04 -3.30
C GLN A 237 -5.91 34.25 -4.31
N VAL A 238 -5.28 34.95 -5.24
CA VAL A 238 -4.39 34.35 -6.25
C VAL A 238 -3.12 33.82 -5.58
N ASP A 239 -2.59 34.55 -4.60
CA ASP A 239 -1.40 34.13 -3.85
C ASP A 239 -1.70 32.93 -2.94
N ALA A 240 -2.88 32.88 -2.32
CA ALA A 240 -3.32 31.73 -1.54
C ALA A 240 -3.35 30.45 -2.38
N ARG A 241 -3.89 30.51 -3.62
CA ARG A 241 -3.92 29.35 -4.53
C ARG A 241 -2.52 28.93 -4.99
N ILE A 242 -1.65 29.88 -5.29
CA ILE A 242 -0.23 29.60 -5.65
C ILE A 242 0.48 28.90 -4.50
N VAL A 243 0.27 29.36 -3.26
CA VAL A 243 0.86 28.78 -2.06
C VAL A 243 0.31 27.38 -1.78
N LEU A 244 -1.00 27.17 -1.92
CA LEU A 244 -1.64 25.86 -1.73
C LEU A 244 -1.14 24.83 -2.75
N GLU A 245 -1.02 25.22 -4.02
CA GLU A 245 -0.54 24.33 -5.08
C GLU A 245 0.95 24.01 -4.97
N TYR A 246 1.77 24.96 -4.49
CA TYR A 246 3.23 24.78 -4.43
C TYR A 246 3.74 24.23 -3.10
N ILE A 247 3.30 24.81 -1.98
CA ILE A 247 3.82 24.49 -0.64
C ILE A 247 3.09 23.28 -0.06
N PHE A 248 1.76 23.25 -0.19
CA PHE A 248 0.91 22.21 0.40
C PHE A 248 0.55 21.09 -0.59
N GLN A 249 0.91 21.24 -1.87
CA GLN A 249 0.73 20.24 -2.93
C GLN A 249 -0.70 19.70 -3.05
N ASN A 250 -1.72 20.51 -2.74
CA ASN A 250 -3.14 20.09 -2.72
C ASN A 250 -3.64 19.51 -4.06
N THR A 251 -2.98 19.79 -5.19
CA THR A 251 -3.34 19.28 -6.52
C THR A 251 -2.24 18.45 -7.20
N GLY A 252 -1.28 17.94 -6.41
CA GLY A 252 -0.11 17.21 -6.90
C GLY A 252 1.14 18.10 -7.05
N SER A 253 2.31 17.46 -7.24
CA SER A 253 3.62 18.13 -7.31
C SER A 253 3.80 18.97 -8.58
N MET A 254 3.31 20.21 -8.56
CA MET A 254 3.46 21.15 -9.68
C MET A 254 4.80 21.89 -9.63
N SER A 255 5.50 21.93 -10.77
CA SER A 255 6.73 22.71 -10.88
C SER A 255 6.45 24.22 -10.84
N LEU A 256 7.42 25.02 -10.37
CA LEU A 256 7.34 26.50 -10.41
C LEU A 256 7.02 27.04 -11.81
N SER A 257 7.50 26.36 -12.85
CA SER A 257 7.22 26.72 -14.25
C SER A 257 5.75 26.51 -14.58
N SER A 258 5.19 25.35 -14.19
CA SER A 258 3.78 25.01 -14.41
C SER A 258 2.82 25.97 -13.69
N ILE A 259 3.19 26.44 -12.50
CA ILE A 259 2.40 27.42 -11.74
C ILE A 259 2.52 28.82 -12.36
N ALA A 260 3.72 29.22 -12.79
CA ALA A 260 3.94 30.47 -13.50
C ALA A 260 3.10 30.54 -14.79
N ASP A 261 3.05 29.45 -15.55
CA ASP A 261 2.26 29.33 -16.77
C ASP A 261 0.75 29.36 -16.46
N LYS A 262 0.31 28.66 -15.41
CA LYS A 262 -1.12 28.59 -15.00
C LYS A 262 -1.68 29.92 -14.54
N TYR A 263 -0.89 30.70 -13.79
CA TYR A 263 -1.32 32.00 -13.26
C TYR A 263 -0.88 33.19 -14.13
N ASN A 264 -0.27 32.93 -15.30
CA ASN A 264 0.27 33.93 -16.22
C ASN A 264 1.19 34.96 -15.52
N LEU A 265 2.09 34.46 -14.66
CA LEU A 265 3.02 35.26 -13.88
C LEU A 265 4.47 34.93 -14.26
N PRO A 266 5.41 35.91 -14.22
CA PRO A 266 6.82 35.61 -14.36
C PRO A 266 7.30 34.63 -13.28
N LYS A 267 8.10 33.64 -13.67
CA LYS A 267 8.67 32.63 -12.75
C LYS A 267 9.41 33.25 -11.56
N SER A 268 10.10 34.38 -11.78
CA SER A 268 10.77 35.15 -10.72
C SER A 268 9.80 35.74 -9.70
N SER A 269 8.61 36.16 -10.14
CA SER A 269 7.56 36.72 -9.28
C SER A 269 6.90 35.63 -8.43
N VAL A 270 6.64 34.45 -9.02
CA VAL A 270 6.10 33.28 -8.30
C VAL A 270 7.09 32.81 -7.24
N HIS A 271 8.37 32.67 -7.61
CA HIS A 271 9.44 32.29 -6.66
C HIS A 271 9.56 33.30 -5.51
N ARG A 272 9.54 34.60 -5.80
CA ARG A 272 9.60 35.64 -4.77
C ARG A 272 8.42 35.56 -3.81
N LYS A 273 7.20 35.40 -4.33
CA LYS A 273 5.98 35.28 -3.50
C LYS A 273 6.02 34.08 -2.56
N ILE A 274 6.49 32.93 -3.05
CA ILE A 274 6.65 31.72 -2.23
C ILE A 274 7.70 31.91 -1.14
N GLU A 275 8.86 32.49 -1.49
CA GLU A 275 9.93 32.72 -0.52
C GLU A 275 9.56 33.78 0.53
N ASP A 276 8.88 34.85 0.13
CA ASP A 276 8.36 35.87 1.04
C ASP A 276 7.32 35.25 2.01
N PHE A 277 6.48 34.34 1.51
CA PHE A 277 5.50 33.61 2.34
C PHE A 277 6.16 32.62 3.31
N LYS A 278 7.15 31.82 2.86
CA LYS A 278 7.93 30.94 3.74
C LYS A 278 8.61 31.73 4.85
N LYS A 279 9.27 32.84 4.51
CA LYS A 279 9.89 33.72 5.51
C LYS A 279 8.88 34.23 6.53
N LYS A 280 7.67 34.61 6.09
CA LYS A 280 6.59 35.06 6.97
C LYS A 280 6.15 33.95 7.93
N ILE A 281 6.08 32.69 7.50
CA ILE A 281 5.80 31.54 8.38
C ILE A 281 6.90 31.40 9.43
N PHE A 282 8.16 31.31 9.00
CA PHE A 282 9.31 31.10 9.90
C PHE A 282 9.56 32.27 10.86
N SER A 283 9.21 33.50 10.49
CA SER A 283 9.39 34.67 11.35
C SER A 283 8.27 34.88 12.37
N THR A 284 7.08 34.33 12.12
CA THR A 284 5.89 34.62 12.93
C THR A 284 5.66 33.59 14.02
N TYR A 285 6.02 32.33 13.78
CA TYR A 285 5.83 31.27 14.76
C TYR A 285 6.94 30.22 14.69
N VAL A 286 7.47 29.86 15.86
CA VAL A 286 8.41 28.75 16.03
C VAL A 286 7.73 27.69 16.89
N PRO A 287 7.34 26.54 16.31
CA PRO A 287 6.73 25.45 17.06
C PRO A 287 7.66 24.91 18.16
N LYS A 288 7.11 24.47 19.29
CA LYS A 288 7.91 23.89 20.40
C LYS A 288 8.17 22.40 20.20
N ASN A 289 7.30 21.71 19.46
CA ASN A 289 7.44 20.29 19.12
C ASN A 289 6.90 20.00 17.71
N GLU A 290 7.13 18.78 17.23
CA GLU A 290 6.77 18.34 15.88
C GLU A 290 5.25 18.31 15.65
N GLU A 291 4.48 17.78 16.61
CA GLU A 291 3.01 17.72 16.56
C GLU A 291 2.38 19.12 16.44
N GLU A 292 2.90 20.09 17.18
CA GLU A 292 2.47 21.48 17.13
C GLU A 292 2.83 22.14 15.78
N GLY A 293 3.99 21.80 15.21
CA GLY A 293 4.39 22.27 13.89
C GLY A 293 3.47 21.74 12.78
N ILE A 294 3.10 20.46 12.86
CA ILE A 294 2.17 19.83 11.92
C ILE A 294 0.78 20.47 12.02
N SER A 295 0.24 20.60 13.24
CA SER A 295 -1.06 21.24 13.46
C SER A 295 -1.08 22.70 12.99
N PHE A 296 0.00 23.45 13.23
CA PHE A 296 0.12 24.85 12.78
C PHE A 296 0.11 24.96 11.25
N LEU A 297 0.86 24.11 10.54
CA LEU A 297 0.90 24.10 9.07
C LEU A 297 -0.43 23.65 8.46
N GLN A 298 -1.10 22.64 9.03
CA GLN A 298 -2.42 22.21 8.61
C GLN A 298 -3.46 23.33 8.77
N ASN A 299 -3.41 24.08 9.87
CA ASN A 299 -4.32 25.19 10.11
C ASN A 299 -4.05 26.41 9.19
N ILE A 300 -2.80 26.62 8.78
CA ILE A 300 -2.47 27.60 7.72
C ILE A 300 -3.08 27.14 6.39
N ALA A 301 -2.92 25.87 6.01
CA ALA A 301 -3.51 25.32 4.78
C ALA A 301 -5.04 25.50 4.76
N LEU A 302 -5.73 25.13 5.84
CA LEU A 302 -7.19 25.31 5.97
C LEU A 302 -7.62 26.79 5.90
N SER A 303 -6.81 27.70 6.45
CA SER A 303 -7.09 29.15 6.40
C SER A 303 -6.90 29.71 5.00
N LEU A 304 -5.88 29.23 4.27
CA LEU A 304 -5.64 29.58 2.87
C LEU A 304 -6.73 29.00 1.96
N ASP A 305 -7.20 27.78 2.20
CA ASP A 305 -8.31 27.18 1.46
C ASP A 305 -9.57 28.05 1.58
N LYS A 306 -9.91 28.51 2.80
CA LYS A 306 -11.03 29.45 3.03
C LYS A 306 -10.85 30.78 2.27
N ILE A 307 -9.64 31.32 2.19
CA ILE A 307 -9.35 32.53 1.41
C ILE A 307 -9.48 32.25 -0.10
N SER A 308 -9.07 31.07 -0.55
CA SER A 308 -9.14 30.66 -1.95
C SER A 308 -10.58 30.45 -2.45
N GLU A 309 -11.48 29.99 -1.57
CA GLU A 309 -12.89 29.70 -1.83
C GLU A 309 -13.80 30.92 -1.68
N SER A 310 -13.46 31.88 -0.82
CA SER A 310 -14.30 33.05 -0.52
C SER A 310 -14.39 34.09 -1.64
N GLY A 311 -13.61 33.96 -2.72
CA GLY A 311 -13.76 34.78 -3.92
C GLY A 311 -14.51 34.03 -5.03
N VAL A 312 -15.84 34.23 -5.07
CA VAL A 312 -16.66 33.96 -6.26
C VAL A 312 -16.09 34.78 -7.41
N LEU A 313 -15.56 34.12 -8.44
CA LEU A 313 -15.39 34.78 -9.73
C LEU A 313 -16.78 34.90 -10.38
N PRO A 314 -17.23 36.11 -10.76
CA PRO A 314 -18.40 36.25 -11.60
C PRO A 314 -18.13 35.59 -12.95
N LEU A 315 -19.18 34.93 -13.46
CA LEU A 315 -19.27 34.30 -14.79
C LEU A 315 -18.67 35.14 -15.91
#